data_AF-A0A7X6Y5V4-F1
#
_entry.id   AF-A0A7X6Y5V4-F1
#
_cell.length_a   1.000
_cell.length_b   1.000
_cell.length_c   1.000
_cell.angle_alpha   90.00
_cell.angle_beta   90.00
_cell.angle_gamma   90.00
#
_symmetry.space_group_name_H-M   'P 1'
#
loop_
_entity.id
_entity.type
_entity.pdbx_description
1 polymer ?
#
loop_
_entity_poly.entity_id
_entity_poly.type
_entity_poly.pdbx_seq_one_letter_code
_entity_poly.pdbx_strand_id
1 'polypeptide(L)'
;MDPEAAGEYELDFSDKEAIPEDLLGYVRAIVANGIMKGYENNVFQPNKPVTRAEMAVLLDRLGDLLHEQENRRVEGTLVKLDSDYITLQIEDTVKELALADDVLVYLNRENVELEDLVAGDRVRLAVKDGKVVLIRAQRAAVVETTHQGRLIRLVLGTSSKVTMMEKDTELTFKVDENTRIRVAGKRALLKDLEVGREVAVTAQGDLAVRIEQE
;
A
#
# COMPACT_ATOMS: atom_id res chain seq x y z
N MET A 1 -22.11 -12.49 12.99
CA MET A 1 -22.97 -13.13 11.99
C MET A 1 -24.37 -12.66 12.26
N ASP A 2 -24.97 -11.99 11.28
CA ASP A 2 -26.38 -11.61 11.35
C ASP A 2 -27.24 -12.83 10.94
N PRO A 3 -28.03 -13.42 11.86
CA PRO A 3 -28.85 -14.59 11.56
C PRO A 3 -29.99 -14.27 10.58
N GLU A 4 -30.35 -13.01 10.37
CA GLU A 4 -31.38 -12.59 9.42
C GLU A 4 -30.85 -12.57 7.98
N ALA A 5 -29.55 -12.34 7.78
CA ALA A 5 -28.92 -12.30 6.46
C ALA A 5 -28.88 -13.66 5.74
N ALA A 6 -29.02 -14.77 6.49
CA ALA A 6 -29.07 -16.13 5.94
C ALA A 6 -30.51 -16.62 5.66
N GLY A 7 -31.49 -15.71 5.67
CA GLY A 7 -32.93 -16.00 5.60
C GLY A 7 -33.39 -16.87 4.43
N GLU A 8 -32.59 -17.00 3.36
CA GLU A 8 -32.92 -17.75 2.14
C GLU A 8 -32.14 -19.07 1.97
N TYR A 9 -31.19 -19.41 2.86
CA TYR A 9 -30.43 -20.66 2.71
C TYR A 9 -31.27 -21.87 3.11
N GLU A 10 -31.55 -22.76 2.15
CA GLU A 10 -32.32 -23.97 2.41
C GLU A 10 -31.47 -25.02 3.10
N LEU A 11 -31.91 -25.47 4.29
CA LEU A 11 -31.31 -26.60 4.98
C LEU A 11 -31.83 -27.89 4.35
N ASP A 12 -30.95 -28.61 3.67
CA ASP A 12 -31.21 -29.94 3.12
C ASP A 12 -30.71 -31.02 4.10
N PHE A 13 -31.20 -31.02 5.35
CA PHE A 13 -30.94 -32.11 6.29
C PHE A 13 -32.23 -32.87 6.59
N SER A 14 -32.14 -34.20 6.67
CA SER A 14 -33.29 -35.07 6.93
C SER A 14 -33.87 -34.92 8.34
N ASP A 15 -33.08 -34.42 9.29
CA ASP A 15 -33.46 -34.13 10.68
C ASP A 15 -33.61 -32.62 10.96
N LYS A 16 -33.77 -31.79 9.92
CA LYS A 16 -33.90 -30.33 10.06
C LYS A 16 -35.04 -29.89 10.98
N GLU A 17 -36.11 -30.68 11.07
CA GLU A 17 -37.25 -30.41 11.96
C GLU A 17 -36.89 -30.53 13.45
N ALA A 18 -35.78 -31.19 13.78
CA ALA A 18 -35.27 -31.28 15.15
C ALA A 18 -34.48 -30.03 15.58
N ILE A 19 -34.24 -29.08 14.68
CA ILE A 19 -33.57 -27.81 14.98
C ILE A 19 -34.63 -26.84 15.54
N PRO A 20 -34.43 -26.28 16.75
CA PRO A 20 -35.32 -25.27 17.30
C PRO A 20 -35.48 -24.07 16.36
N GLU A 21 -36.71 -23.55 16.23
CA GLU A 21 -37.05 -22.51 15.26
C GLU A 21 -36.21 -21.22 15.46
N ASP A 22 -35.95 -20.86 16.72
CA ASP A 22 -35.12 -19.73 17.12
C ASP A 22 -33.64 -19.89 16.76
N LEU A 23 -33.18 -21.11 16.51
CA LEU A 23 -31.80 -21.41 16.12
C LEU A 23 -31.60 -21.55 14.60
N LEU A 24 -32.69 -21.63 13.82
CA LEU A 24 -32.61 -21.89 12.38
C LEU A 24 -31.75 -20.86 11.63
N GLY A 25 -31.86 -19.57 11.96
CA GLY A 25 -31.07 -18.52 11.32
C GLY A 25 -29.56 -18.71 11.52
N TYR A 26 -29.16 -19.09 12.74
CA TYR A 26 -27.77 -19.39 13.05
C TYR A 26 -27.26 -20.64 12.34
N VAL A 27 -28.07 -21.71 12.31
CA VAL A 27 -27.72 -22.95 11.61
C VAL A 27 -27.57 -22.71 10.11
N ARG A 28 -28.49 -21.95 9.49
CA ARG A 28 -28.37 -21.53 8.10
C ARG A 28 -27.07 -20.77 7.85
N ALA A 29 -26.73 -19.80 8.69
CA ALA A 29 -25.52 -19.01 8.53
C ALA A 29 -24.26 -19.89 8.56
N ILE A 30 -24.12 -20.79 9.52
CA ILE A 30 -22.91 -21.63 9.65
C ILE A 30 -22.80 -22.70 8.55
N VAL A 31 -23.93 -23.20 8.03
CA VAL A 31 -23.93 -24.17 6.93
C VAL A 31 -23.70 -23.50 5.57
N ALA A 32 -24.34 -22.35 5.33
CA ALA A 32 -24.12 -21.54 4.12
C ALA A 32 -22.66 -21.12 3.97
N ASN A 33 -21.99 -20.80 5.09
CA ASN A 33 -20.57 -20.44 5.11
C ASN A 33 -19.64 -21.68 5.15
N GLY A 34 -20.17 -22.91 5.06
CA GLY A 34 -19.39 -24.14 5.01
C GLY A 34 -18.63 -24.49 6.29
N ILE A 35 -18.90 -23.77 7.40
CA ILE A 35 -18.28 -24.01 8.72
C ILE A 35 -18.73 -25.39 9.22
N MET A 36 -20.05 -25.64 9.20
CA MET A 36 -20.66 -26.95 9.45
C MET A 36 -21.21 -27.54 8.15
N LYS A 37 -21.08 -28.86 7.99
CA LYS A 37 -21.54 -29.59 6.78
C LYS A 37 -22.53 -30.72 7.09
N GLY A 38 -22.87 -30.92 8.37
CA GLY A 38 -23.60 -32.11 8.83
C GLY A 38 -22.73 -33.37 8.81
N TYR A 39 -23.40 -34.51 8.93
CA TYR A 39 -22.81 -35.84 9.04
C TYR A 39 -23.24 -36.75 7.88
N GLU A 40 -22.70 -37.97 7.86
CA GLU A 40 -23.13 -39.02 6.93
C GLU A 40 -24.66 -39.22 6.96
N ASN A 41 -25.24 -39.61 5.81
CA ASN A 41 -26.68 -39.75 5.61
C ASN A 41 -27.48 -38.44 5.68
N ASN A 42 -26.81 -37.30 5.48
CA ASN A 42 -27.46 -36.00 5.34
C ASN A 42 -28.28 -35.59 6.58
N VAL A 43 -27.66 -35.70 7.75
CA VAL A 43 -28.22 -35.29 9.06
C VAL A 43 -27.35 -34.21 9.72
N PHE A 44 -27.97 -33.29 10.45
CA PHE A 44 -27.30 -32.23 11.20
C PHE A 44 -26.98 -32.65 12.64
N GLN A 45 -27.85 -33.44 13.27
CA GLN A 45 -27.78 -33.91 14.66
C GLN A 45 -27.72 -32.77 15.70
N PRO A 46 -28.75 -31.90 15.79
CA PRO A 46 -28.71 -30.69 16.61
C PRO A 46 -28.50 -30.92 18.11
N ASN A 47 -28.91 -32.09 18.63
CA ASN A 47 -28.80 -32.45 20.04
C ASN A 47 -27.56 -33.28 20.36
N LYS A 48 -26.72 -33.59 19.37
CA LYS A 48 -25.48 -34.35 19.59
C LYS A 48 -24.42 -33.44 20.23
N PRO A 49 -23.77 -33.86 21.32
CA PRO A 49 -22.63 -33.13 21.87
C PRO A 49 -21.48 -33.03 20.86
N VAL A 50 -20.92 -31.83 20.71
CA VAL A 50 -19.75 -31.58 19.87
C VAL A 50 -18.48 -32.06 20.59
N THR A 51 -17.66 -32.85 19.91
CA THR A 51 -16.36 -33.31 20.44
C THR A 51 -15.29 -32.20 20.33
N ARG A 52 -14.22 -32.33 21.10
CA ARG A 52 -13.07 -31.41 21.02
C ARG A 52 -12.43 -31.37 19.63
N ALA A 53 -12.38 -32.51 18.93
CA ALA A 53 -11.83 -32.59 17.59
C ALA A 53 -12.72 -31.90 16.56
N GLU A 54 -14.03 -32.13 16.62
CA GLU A 54 -15.00 -31.41 15.77
C GLU A 54 -14.93 -29.90 16.02
N MET A 55 -14.86 -29.47 17.29
CA MET A 55 -14.71 -28.04 17.62
C MET A 55 -13.44 -27.43 17.02
N ALA A 56 -12.30 -28.15 17.06
CA ALA A 56 -11.07 -27.68 16.45
C ALA A 56 -11.21 -27.46 14.93
N VAL A 57 -11.89 -28.39 14.23
CA VAL A 57 -12.16 -28.27 12.79
C VAL A 57 -13.09 -27.09 12.48
N LEU A 58 -14.08 -26.81 13.33
CA LEU A 58 -14.97 -25.66 13.16
C LEU A 58 -14.22 -24.34 13.32
N LEU A 59 -13.35 -24.24 14.31
CA LEU A 59 -12.53 -23.06 14.55
C LEU A 59 -11.52 -22.82 13.42
N ASP A 60 -10.95 -23.88 12.86
CA ASP A 60 -10.04 -23.83 11.70
C ASP A 60 -10.75 -23.22 10.48
N ARG A 61 -11.91 -23.76 10.10
CA ARG A 61 -12.73 -23.22 8.99
C ARG A 61 -13.22 -21.80 9.24
N LEU A 62 -13.57 -21.48 10.49
CA LEU A 62 -13.93 -20.12 10.86
C LEU A 62 -12.74 -19.17 10.70
N GLY A 63 -11.53 -19.61 11.07
CA GLY A 63 -10.29 -18.88 10.86
C GLY A 63 -10.07 -18.53 9.38
N ASP A 64 -10.25 -19.49 8.48
CA ASP A 64 -10.13 -19.27 7.03
C ASP A 64 -11.09 -18.16 6.53
N LEU A 65 -12.35 -18.21 6.95
CA LEU A 65 -13.35 -17.18 6.59
C LEU A 65 -13.02 -15.79 7.16
N LEU A 66 -12.45 -15.74 8.36
CA LEU A 66 -12.04 -14.48 8.98
C LEU A 66 -10.79 -13.91 8.29
N HIS A 67 -9.83 -14.76 7.89
CA HIS A 67 -8.66 -14.34 7.13
C HIS A 67 -9.02 -13.83 5.72
N GLU A 68 -10.06 -14.37 5.08
CA GLU A 68 -10.58 -13.80 3.82
C GLU A 68 -11.13 -12.38 3.98
N GLN A 69 -11.62 -12.00 5.17
CA GLN A 69 -12.07 -10.63 5.45
C GLN A 69 -10.90 -9.67 5.71
N GLU A 70 -9.81 -10.14 6.33
CA GLU A 70 -8.59 -9.35 6.56
C GLU A 70 -7.74 -9.18 5.29
N ASN A 71 -7.69 -10.21 4.42
CA ASN A 71 -7.02 -10.16 3.11
C ASN A 71 -7.65 -9.17 2.11
N ARG A 72 -8.75 -8.52 2.47
CA ARG A 72 -9.37 -7.47 1.65
C ARG A 72 -8.57 -6.19 1.63
N ARG A 73 -7.60 -6.01 2.53
CA ARG A 73 -6.73 -4.83 2.55
C ARG A 73 -5.27 -5.23 2.50
N VAL A 74 -4.62 -4.93 1.38
CA VAL A 74 -3.18 -5.15 1.19
C VAL A 74 -2.46 -3.81 1.25
N GLU A 75 -1.42 -3.69 2.07
CA GLU A 75 -0.60 -2.47 2.15
C GLU A 75 0.85 -2.80 1.77
N GLY A 76 1.47 -1.90 1.00
CA GLY A 76 2.83 -2.09 0.54
C GLY A 76 3.37 -0.87 -0.19
N THR A 77 4.58 -1.01 -0.74
CA THR A 77 5.20 0.01 -1.59
C THR A 77 5.07 -0.41 -3.04
N LEU A 78 4.60 0.49 -3.89
CA LEU A 78 4.48 0.25 -5.33
C LEU A 78 5.87 0.00 -5.93
N VAL A 79 6.06 -1.14 -6.59
CA VAL A 79 7.29 -1.49 -7.31
C VAL A 79 7.09 -1.34 -8.80
N LYS A 80 5.99 -1.88 -9.32
CA LYS A 80 5.65 -1.85 -10.74
C LYS A 80 4.14 -1.74 -10.92
N LEU A 81 3.73 -1.08 -11.99
CA LEU A 81 2.35 -0.92 -12.40
C LEU A 81 2.22 -1.18 -13.89
N ASP A 82 1.26 -2.03 -14.25
CA ASP A 82 0.84 -2.33 -15.62
C ASP A 82 -0.70 -2.16 -15.70
N SER A 83 -1.29 -2.27 -16.90
CA SER A 83 -2.75 -2.14 -17.08
C SER A 83 -3.56 -3.20 -16.32
N ASP A 84 -3.01 -4.42 -16.21
CA ASP A 84 -3.74 -5.58 -15.67
C ASP A 84 -3.25 -5.97 -14.27
N TYR A 85 -2.09 -5.46 -13.84
CA TYR A 85 -1.43 -5.89 -12.61
C TYR A 85 -0.76 -4.74 -11.86
N ILE A 86 -0.78 -4.87 -10.53
CA ILE A 86 -0.01 -4.03 -9.62
C ILE A 86 0.94 -4.90 -8.80
N THR A 87 2.20 -4.49 -8.72
CA THR A 87 3.25 -5.22 -8.00
C THR A 87 3.74 -4.41 -6.82
N LEU A 88 3.60 -4.99 -5.62
CA LEU A 88 3.96 -4.36 -4.35
C LEU A 88 5.11 -5.07 -3.67
N GLN A 89 5.98 -4.30 -3.02
CA GLN A 89 6.83 -4.78 -1.93
C GLN A 89 6.01 -4.75 -0.64
N ILE A 90 5.85 -5.92 0.00
CA ILE A 90 5.19 -6.12 1.28
C ILE A 90 6.21 -6.79 2.21
N GLU A 91 6.71 -6.04 3.19
CA GLU A 91 7.83 -6.47 4.04
C GLU A 91 9.02 -6.94 3.17
N ASP A 92 9.42 -8.21 3.25
CA ASP A 92 10.52 -8.80 2.46
C ASP A 92 10.04 -9.53 1.18
N THR A 93 8.74 -9.49 0.88
CA THR A 93 8.15 -10.21 -0.27
C THR A 93 7.66 -9.25 -1.36
N VAL A 94 7.88 -9.61 -2.62
CA VAL A 94 7.26 -8.95 -3.78
C VAL A 94 6.00 -9.72 -4.16
N LYS A 95 4.85 -9.04 -4.24
CA LYS A 95 3.56 -9.64 -4.60
C LYS A 95 2.92 -8.91 -5.78
N GLU A 96 2.55 -9.67 -6.79
CA GLU A 96 1.78 -9.19 -7.94
C GLU A 96 0.29 -9.50 -7.75
N LEU A 97 -0.58 -8.55 -8.07
CA LEU A 97 -2.03 -8.63 -7.87
C LEU A 97 -2.74 -8.15 -9.14
N ALA A 98 -3.78 -8.87 -9.56
CA ALA A 98 -4.59 -8.50 -10.73
C ALA A 98 -5.49 -7.29 -10.42
N LEU A 99 -5.62 -6.40 -11.39
CA LEU A 99 -6.51 -5.24 -11.33
C LEU A 99 -7.91 -5.60 -11.87
N ALA A 100 -8.93 -4.96 -11.32
CA ALA A 100 -10.24 -4.92 -11.94
C ALA A 100 -10.27 -3.84 -13.04
N ASP A 101 -11.12 -4.04 -14.04
CA ASP A 101 -11.25 -3.15 -15.20
C ASP A 101 -11.69 -1.72 -14.78
N ASP A 102 -12.41 -1.59 -13.66
CA ASP A 102 -12.95 -0.35 -13.10
C ASP A 102 -12.32 0.04 -11.76
N VAL A 103 -11.02 -0.25 -11.59
CA VAL A 103 -10.29 0.07 -10.35
C VAL A 103 -10.34 1.57 -10.04
N LEU A 104 -10.78 1.92 -8.82
CA LEU A 104 -10.76 3.31 -8.36
C LEU A 104 -9.39 3.66 -7.80
N VAL A 105 -8.80 4.76 -8.25
CA VAL A 105 -7.47 5.20 -7.80
C VAL A 105 -7.54 6.55 -7.11
N TYR A 106 -6.87 6.65 -5.96
CA TYR A 106 -6.71 7.89 -5.23
C TYR A 106 -5.24 8.12 -4.89
N LEU A 107 -4.71 9.30 -5.19
CA LEU A 107 -3.39 9.74 -4.78
C LEU A 107 -3.55 10.95 -3.85
N ASN A 108 -2.99 10.88 -2.65
CA ASN A 108 -3.08 11.97 -1.66
C ASN A 108 -4.52 12.45 -1.38
N ARG A 109 -5.50 11.52 -1.46
CA ARG A 109 -6.96 11.72 -1.31
C ARG A 109 -7.69 12.31 -2.52
N GLU A 110 -7.00 12.63 -3.60
CA GLU A 110 -7.61 13.05 -4.86
C GLU A 110 -7.81 11.86 -5.80
N ASN A 111 -8.89 11.87 -6.58
CA ASN A 111 -9.11 10.85 -7.62
C ASN A 111 -8.17 11.15 -8.79
N VAL A 112 -7.42 10.13 -9.22
CA VAL A 112 -6.38 10.24 -10.26
C VAL A 112 -6.45 9.04 -11.20
N GLU A 113 -5.71 9.09 -12.30
CA GLU A 113 -5.57 7.95 -13.19
C GLU A 113 -4.54 6.96 -12.64
N LEU A 114 -4.61 5.70 -13.10
CA LEU A 114 -3.67 4.66 -12.69
C LEU A 114 -2.22 5.05 -13.00
N GLU A 115 -2.01 5.69 -14.15
CA GLU A 115 -0.72 6.16 -14.68
C GLU A 115 -0.05 7.24 -13.82
N ASP A 116 -0.81 7.93 -12.97
CA ASP A 116 -0.28 8.97 -12.09
C ASP A 116 0.49 8.39 -10.90
N LEU A 117 0.33 7.08 -10.62
CA LEU A 117 1.07 6.39 -9.57
C LEU A 117 2.48 6.05 -10.03
N VAL A 118 3.45 6.18 -9.11
CA VAL A 118 4.86 5.89 -9.41
C VAL A 118 5.45 4.91 -8.41
N ALA A 119 6.46 4.17 -8.86
CA ALA A 119 7.23 3.30 -7.98
C ALA A 119 7.75 4.08 -6.76
N GLY A 120 7.61 3.50 -5.57
CA GLY A 120 7.90 4.14 -4.29
C GLY A 120 6.68 4.74 -3.58
N ASP A 121 5.55 4.93 -4.26
CA ASP A 121 4.31 5.34 -3.60
C ASP A 121 3.88 4.28 -2.57
N ARG A 122 3.50 4.70 -1.36
CA ARG A 122 2.87 3.78 -0.39
C ARG A 122 1.43 3.60 -0.76
N VAL A 123 0.98 2.36 -0.88
CA VAL A 123 -0.38 2.05 -1.35
C VAL A 123 -1.11 1.15 -0.38
N ARG A 124 -2.41 1.39 -0.25
CA ARG A 124 -3.38 0.49 0.35
C ARG A 124 -4.37 0.07 -0.71
N LEU A 125 -4.51 -1.23 -0.91
CA LEU A 125 -5.40 -1.84 -1.88
C LEU A 125 -6.65 -2.37 -1.18
N ALA A 126 -7.80 -2.27 -1.83
CA ALA A 126 -8.95 -3.10 -1.51
C ALA A 126 -9.10 -4.20 -2.56
N VAL A 127 -9.17 -5.46 -2.11
CA VAL A 127 -9.30 -6.63 -2.97
C VAL A 127 -10.71 -7.22 -2.84
N LYS A 128 -11.32 -7.56 -3.97
CA LYS A 128 -12.60 -8.25 -4.06
C LYS A 128 -12.50 -9.30 -5.17
N ASP A 129 -12.91 -10.53 -4.89
CA ASP A 129 -12.92 -11.64 -5.86
C ASP A 129 -11.55 -11.86 -6.53
N GLY A 130 -10.47 -11.70 -5.76
CA GLY A 130 -9.08 -11.85 -6.24
C GLY A 130 -8.54 -10.69 -7.06
N LYS A 131 -9.34 -9.66 -7.35
CA LYS A 131 -8.95 -8.45 -8.09
C LYS A 131 -8.91 -7.22 -7.20
N VAL A 132 -7.98 -6.32 -7.48
CA VAL A 132 -7.88 -5.01 -6.83
C VAL A 132 -8.96 -4.10 -7.42
N VAL A 133 -9.85 -3.60 -6.56
CA VAL A 133 -10.97 -2.73 -6.94
C VAL A 133 -10.79 -1.29 -6.46
N LEU A 134 -9.85 -1.04 -5.54
CA LEU A 134 -9.52 0.29 -5.04
C LEU A 134 -8.04 0.38 -4.69
N ILE A 135 -7.41 1.48 -5.08
CA ILE A 135 -6.03 1.83 -4.74
C ILE A 135 -6.05 3.19 -4.04
N ARG A 136 -5.49 3.25 -2.83
CA ARG A 136 -5.22 4.51 -2.12
C ARG A 136 -3.72 4.65 -1.96
N ALA A 137 -3.13 5.52 -2.76
CA ALA A 137 -1.73 5.87 -2.72
C ALA A 137 -1.48 7.12 -1.89
N GLN A 138 -0.34 7.13 -1.21
CA GLN A 138 0.23 8.27 -0.53
C GLN A 138 1.66 8.45 -1.03
N ARG A 139 1.87 9.52 -1.81
CA ARG A 139 3.22 9.92 -2.22
C ARG A 139 3.81 10.73 -1.09
N ALA A 140 5.00 10.34 -0.65
CA ALA A 140 5.75 11.16 0.28
C ALA A 140 5.92 12.54 -0.36
N ALA A 141 5.52 13.60 0.36
CA ALA A 141 5.85 14.94 -0.06
C ALA A 141 7.37 15.00 -0.21
N VAL A 142 7.85 15.47 -1.36
CA VAL A 142 9.30 15.58 -1.56
C VAL A 142 9.79 16.66 -0.61
N VAL A 143 10.47 16.24 0.46
CA VAL A 143 10.95 17.18 1.48
C VAL A 143 12.20 17.83 0.94
N GLU A 144 12.08 19.10 0.59
CA GLU A 144 13.22 19.95 0.29
C GLU A 144 13.90 20.37 1.59
N THR A 145 15.17 20.04 1.76
CA THR A 145 16.01 20.56 2.84
C THR A 145 16.89 21.68 2.30
N THR A 146 17.08 22.74 3.07
CA THR A 146 18.03 23.80 2.72
C THR A 146 19.24 23.74 3.64
N HIS A 147 20.40 23.64 3.02
CA HIS A 147 21.71 23.63 3.67
C HIS A 147 22.42 24.95 3.39
N GLN A 148 23.10 25.50 4.39
CA GLN A 148 23.84 26.76 4.26
C GLN A 148 25.28 26.57 4.70
N GLY A 149 26.20 27.11 3.92
CA GLY A 149 27.61 26.95 4.19
C GLY A 149 28.49 27.36 3.05
N ARG A 150 29.78 27.02 3.15
CA ARG A 150 30.79 27.48 2.20
C ARG A 150 30.92 26.50 1.04
N LEU A 151 30.81 26.99 -0.19
CA LEU A 151 31.12 26.18 -1.37
C LEU A 151 32.62 25.84 -1.38
N ILE A 152 32.98 24.56 -1.46
CA ILE A 152 34.38 24.13 -1.43
C ILE A 152 34.82 23.41 -2.70
N ARG A 153 33.88 22.86 -3.49
CA ARG A 153 34.21 22.19 -4.75
C ARG A 153 33.04 22.20 -5.73
N LEU A 154 33.37 22.36 -7.01
CA LEU A 154 32.47 22.20 -8.15
C LEU A 154 33.01 21.12 -9.08
N VAL A 155 32.13 20.24 -9.54
CA VAL A 155 32.41 19.29 -10.62
C VAL A 155 31.44 19.61 -11.75
N LEU A 156 31.98 19.91 -12.93
CA LEU A 156 31.21 20.24 -14.14
C LEU A 156 31.29 19.08 -15.13
N GLY A 157 30.17 18.72 -15.74
CA GLY A 157 30.10 17.67 -16.75
C GLY A 157 28.79 16.88 -16.70
N THR A 158 28.82 15.65 -17.21
CA THR A 158 27.65 14.74 -17.26
C THR A 158 27.14 14.33 -15.88
N SER A 159 27.97 14.39 -14.85
CA SER A 159 27.59 14.17 -13.45
C SER A 159 27.99 15.38 -12.61
N SER A 160 27.39 16.53 -12.91
CA SER A 160 27.71 17.79 -12.24
C SER A 160 27.37 17.72 -10.74
N LYS A 161 28.26 18.27 -9.90
CA LYS A 161 28.12 18.23 -8.43
C LYS A 161 28.60 19.51 -7.78
N VAL A 162 27.99 19.83 -6.64
CA VAL A 162 28.38 20.89 -5.72
C VAL A 162 28.74 20.24 -4.39
N THR A 163 29.93 20.53 -3.87
CA THR A 163 30.28 20.18 -2.49
C THR A 163 30.43 21.45 -1.67
N MET A 164 29.74 21.50 -0.54
CA MET A 164 29.79 22.59 0.43
C MET A 164 30.18 22.08 1.81
N MET A 165 30.68 22.98 2.66
CA MET A 165 30.96 22.73 4.06
C MET A 165 29.89 23.44 4.89
N GLU A 166 29.03 22.66 5.55
CA GLU A 166 28.05 23.15 6.53
C GLU A 166 28.59 22.83 7.92
N LYS A 167 28.93 23.87 8.69
CA LYS A 167 29.71 23.72 9.94
C LYS A 167 31.00 22.92 9.68
N ASP A 168 31.13 21.72 10.24
CA ASP A 168 32.28 20.82 10.06
C ASP A 168 31.97 19.59 9.18
N THR A 169 30.84 19.60 8.46
CA THR A 169 30.39 18.48 7.62
C THR A 169 30.46 18.86 6.14
N GLU A 170 31.13 18.05 5.33
CA GLU A 170 31.04 18.16 3.87
C GLU A 170 29.75 17.52 3.36
N LEU A 171 28.98 18.29 2.60
CA LEU A 171 27.77 17.83 1.92
C LEU A 171 27.97 17.95 0.41
N THR A 172 27.62 16.90 -0.33
CA THR A 172 27.72 16.89 -1.79
C THR A 172 26.35 16.64 -2.41
N PHE A 173 25.97 17.52 -3.33
CA PHE A 173 24.71 17.46 -4.06
C PHE A 173 24.98 17.30 -5.56
N LYS A 174 24.20 16.46 -6.22
CA LYS A 174 24.10 16.39 -7.68
C LYS A 174 23.39 17.63 -8.19
N VAL A 175 23.77 18.06 -9.38
CA VAL A 175 23.15 19.18 -10.10
C VAL A 175 22.75 18.68 -11.47
N ASP A 176 21.49 18.87 -11.83
CA ASP A 176 20.95 18.53 -13.15
C ASP A 176 20.52 19.78 -13.90
N GLU A 177 19.88 19.59 -15.06
CA GLU A 177 19.38 20.68 -15.91
C GLU A 177 18.21 21.46 -15.31
N ASN A 178 17.52 20.89 -14.31
CA ASN A 178 16.38 21.49 -13.63
C ASN A 178 16.79 22.27 -12.38
N THR A 179 18.02 22.09 -11.88
CA THR A 179 18.53 22.86 -10.75
C THR A 179 18.54 24.36 -11.07
N ARG A 180 17.79 25.14 -10.28
CA ARG A 180 17.72 26.60 -10.43
C ARG A 180 18.88 27.26 -9.69
N ILE A 181 19.77 27.92 -10.43
CA ILE A 181 20.97 28.55 -9.85
C ILE A 181 20.85 30.06 -9.94
N ARG A 182 21.16 30.76 -8.84
CA ARG A 182 21.23 32.21 -8.76
C ARG A 182 22.50 32.69 -8.08
N VAL A 183 23.09 33.75 -8.62
CA VAL A 183 24.21 34.50 -8.03
C VAL A 183 23.78 35.95 -7.88
N ALA A 184 23.90 36.52 -6.68
CA ALA A 184 23.43 37.87 -6.35
C ALA A 184 21.99 38.13 -6.84
N GLY A 185 21.10 37.14 -6.65
CA GLY A 185 19.69 37.19 -7.04
C GLY A 185 19.39 37.03 -8.54
N LYS A 186 20.40 36.95 -9.41
CA LYS A 186 20.21 36.78 -10.88
C LYS A 186 20.38 35.32 -11.28
N ARG A 187 19.63 34.88 -12.29
CA ARG A 187 19.77 33.53 -12.87
C ARG A 187 21.21 33.35 -13.36
N ALA A 188 21.82 32.22 -13.00
CA ALA A 188 23.20 31.90 -13.29
C ALA A 188 23.33 30.42 -13.73
N LEU A 189 24.52 30.05 -14.20
CA LEU A 189 24.90 28.67 -14.49
C LEU A 189 25.76 28.12 -13.35
N LEU A 190 25.91 26.79 -13.30
CA LEU A 190 26.72 26.14 -12.28
C LEU A 190 28.18 26.60 -12.30
N LYS A 191 28.73 26.85 -13.48
CA LYS A 191 30.10 27.35 -13.69
C LYS A 191 30.31 28.79 -13.19
N ASP A 192 29.22 29.52 -12.93
CA ASP A 192 29.28 30.92 -12.48
C ASP A 192 29.37 30.99 -10.94
N LEU A 193 29.23 29.86 -10.23
CA LEU A 193 29.42 29.81 -8.78
C LEU A 193 30.91 29.90 -8.44
N GLU A 194 31.23 30.69 -7.41
CA GLU A 194 32.59 30.87 -6.92
C GLU A 194 32.88 29.97 -5.72
N VAL A 195 33.89 29.09 -5.86
CA VAL A 195 34.40 28.29 -4.75
C VAL A 195 34.96 29.22 -3.67
N GLY A 196 34.60 28.95 -2.43
CA GLY A 196 34.98 29.72 -1.25
C GLY A 196 33.95 30.75 -0.79
N ARG A 197 32.86 30.95 -1.54
CA ARG A 197 31.72 31.81 -1.14
C ARG A 197 30.65 31.02 -0.39
N GLU A 198 29.82 31.73 0.37
CA GLU A 198 28.63 31.12 0.97
C GLU A 198 27.60 30.77 -0.09
N VAL A 199 26.93 29.64 0.12
CA VAL A 199 25.85 29.14 -0.72
C VAL A 199 24.75 28.57 0.16
N ALA A 200 23.51 28.77 -0.28
CA ALA A 200 22.35 28.04 0.18
C ALA A 200 21.97 27.01 -0.89
N VAL A 201 21.97 25.73 -0.53
CA VAL A 201 21.55 24.63 -1.40
C VAL A 201 20.25 24.05 -0.87
N THR A 202 19.16 24.26 -1.60
CA THR A 202 17.91 23.53 -1.39
C THR A 202 17.95 22.23 -2.21
N ALA A 203 17.76 21.09 -1.57
CA ALA A 203 17.90 19.77 -2.17
C ALA A 203 16.76 18.81 -1.79
N GLN A 204 16.49 17.86 -2.69
CA GLN A 204 15.62 16.71 -2.47
C GLN A 204 16.51 15.46 -2.41
N GLY A 205 16.80 14.98 -1.20
CA GLY A 205 17.84 13.98 -1.00
C GLY A 205 19.22 14.52 -1.39
N ASP A 206 19.89 13.88 -2.35
CA ASP A 206 21.19 14.34 -2.86
C ASP A 206 21.09 15.21 -4.13
N LEU A 207 19.89 15.48 -4.65
CA LEU A 207 19.68 16.32 -5.83
C LEU A 207 19.39 17.76 -5.45
N ALA A 208 20.25 18.69 -5.85
CA ALA A 208 19.99 20.11 -5.67
C ALA A 208 18.85 20.56 -6.60
N VAL A 209 17.82 21.18 -6.04
CA VAL A 209 16.71 21.79 -6.80
C VAL A 209 16.87 23.30 -6.93
N ARG A 210 17.59 23.93 -5.99
CA ARG A 210 17.93 25.34 -6.04
C ARG A 210 19.26 25.61 -5.35
N ILE A 211 20.08 26.48 -5.95
CA ILE A 211 21.33 26.96 -5.37
C ILE A 211 21.33 28.48 -5.45
N GLU A 212 21.55 29.14 -4.31
CA GLU A 212 21.66 30.59 -4.21
C GLU A 212 23.02 30.95 -3.61
N GLN A 213 23.75 31.85 -4.27
CA GLN A 213 25.02 32.40 -3.83
C GLN A 213 24.88 33.92 -3.73
N GLU A 214 25.28 34.49 -2.59
CA GLU A 214 25.35 35.95 -2.41
C GLU A 214 26.57 36.58 -3.08
#